data_AF-A0A015K8K4-F1
#
_entry.id   AF-A0A015K8K4-F1
#
_cell.length_a   1.000
_cell.length_b   1.000
_cell.length_c   1.000
_cell.angle_alpha   90.00
_cell.angle_beta   90.00
_cell.angle_gamma   90.00
#
_symmetry.space_group_name_H-M   'P 1'
#
loop_
_entity.id
_entity.type
_entity.pdbx_description
1 polymer ?
#
loop_
_entity_poly.entity_id
_entity_poly.type
_entity_poly.pdbx_seq_one_letter_code
_entity_poly.pdbx_strand_id
1 'polypeptide(L)'
;MINNRWANYINQSLAVIKLITYSIIALAGIYRLASNWSVSRFNWEHPINGDTNISAYSSSILLIMFSYDGWNTLNYSLDEFRKPGKKLIFSNSISVGIVTLMYLLVNIAFISVVPQESISNNNNIDETIAATFFYKLFGKSVGIVRLFTALVVLSVIGTAAAGVWSGSRVIVAAAASDFFPKYSKELRTWNQYFNTPINALLLQFIWCSFIILFVGSSFTITSFTLFSTFSMYSYWIFYFATGIGLLLIRRNKKNELKKKQFDMNDKELNETSSLFSNITREYKVPLPFAIIFILAGLFILVFSFVVNVECPKDKPNCDLREKTAQQLAPILISYGFLFVALTCWYSFYYWWGSIKDQREAAVMRIADENEKPYDFN
;
A
#
# COMPACT_ATOMS: atom_id res chain seq x y z
N MET A 1 5.45 10.63 16.05
CA MET A 1 6.90 10.53 15.75
C MET A 1 7.52 11.91 15.86
N ILE A 2 8.02 12.26 17.04
CA ILE A 2 8.46 13.63 17.34
C ILE A 2 9.84 13.94 16.73
N ASN A 3 10.67 12.95 16.38
CA ASN A 3 11.96 13.20 15.73
C ASN A 3 12.27 12.09 14.72
N ASN A 4 12.68 12.47 13.51
CA ASN A 4 13.01 11.53 12.43
C ASN A 4 14.11 10.51 12.81
N ARG A 5 15.09 10.90 13.64
CA ARG A 5 16.15 9.97 14.09
C ARG A 5 15.59 8.87 14.99
N TRP A 6 14.80 9.25 15.99
CA TRP A 6 14.16 8.31 16.90
C TRP A 6 13.16 7.41 16.17
N ALA A 7 12.37 7.98 15.27
CA ALA A 7 11.48 7.23 14.39
C ALA A 7 12.23 6.13 13.61
N ASN A 8 13.39 6.44 13.04
CA ASN A 8 14.20 5.48 12.31
C ASN A 8 14.75 4.37 13.22
N TYR A 9 15.27 4.70 14.40
CA TYR A 9 15.74 3.69 15.35
C TYR A 9 14.63 2.77 15.84
N ILE A 10 13.46 3.33 16.14
CA ILE A 10 12.28 2.56 16.55
C ILE A 10 11.84 1.61 15.43
N ASN A 11 11.69 2.11 14.21
CA ASN A 11 11.28 1.29 13.06
C ASN A 11 12.27 0.15 12.77
N GLN A 12 13.58 0.43 12.82
CA GLN A 12 14.61 -0.59 12.63
C GLN A 12 14.58 -1.64 13.75
N SER A 13 14.46 -1.22 15.00
CA SER A 13 14.40 -2.12 16.15
C SER A 13 13.16 -3.03 16.08
N LEU A 14 12.00 -2.45 15.75
CA LEU A 14 10.75 -3.21 15.57
C LEU A 14 10.84 -4.21 14.41
N ALA A 15 11.50 -3.84 13.31
CA ALA A 15 11.72 -4.75 12.18
C ALA A 15 12.61 -5.94 12.58
N VAL A 16 13.69 -5.71 13.33
CA VAL A 16 14.57 -6.78 13.84
C VAL A 16 13.80 -7.70 14.79
N ILE A 17 13.05 -7.14 15.74
CA ILE A 17 12.23 -7.92 16.67
C ILE A 17 11.21 -8.77 15.91
N LYS A 18 10.54 -8.20 14.90
CA LYS A 18 9.56 -8.90 14.05
C LYS A 18 10.21 -10.08 13.31
N LEU A 19 11.36 -9.87 12.67
CA LEU A 19 12.08 -10.91 11.94
C LEU A 19 12.59 -12.03 12.85
N ILE A 20 13.10 -11.71 14.04
CA ILE A 20 13.52 -12.70 15.04
C ILE A 20 12.30 -13.51 15.48
N THR A 21 11.18 -12.85 15.77
CA THR A 21 9.94 -13.52 16.18
C THR A 21 9.47 -14.52 15.12
N TYR A 22 9.44 -14.13 13.84
CA TYR A 22 9.06 -15.02 12.75
C TYR A 22 10.05 -16.16 12.52
N SER A 23 11.34 -15.89 12.71
CA SER A 23 12.39 -16.93 12.62
C SER A 23 12.20 -17.98 13.71
N ILE A 24 11.88 -17.57 14.94
CA ILE A 24 11.59 -18.50 16.04
C ILE A 24 10.34 -19.32 15.74
N ILE A 25 9.28 -18.70 15.23
CA ILE A 25 8.04 -19.38 14.83
C ILE A 25 8.32 -20.44 13.76
N ALA A 26 9.05 -20.07 12.71
CA ALA A 26 9.44 -20.97 11.63
C ALA A 26 10.25 -22.16 12.15
N LEU A 27 11.31 -21.91 12.92
CA LEU A 27 12.17 -22.96 13.47
C LEU A 27 11.41 -23.89 14.43
N ALA A 28 10.56 -23.33 15.29
CA ALA A 28 9.76 -24.12 16.22
C ALA A 28 8.74 -25.00 15.50
N GLY A 29 8.13 -24.50 14.43
CA GLY A 29 7.24 -25.28 13.57
C GLY A 29 7.96 -26.41 12.82
N ILE A 30 9.14 -26.14 12.27
CA ILE A 30 9.98 -27.16 11.61
C ILE A 30 10.43 -28.23 12.60
N TYR A 31 10.86 -27.83 13.80
CA TYR A 31 11.20 -28.77 14.86
C TYR A 31 10.01 -29.66 15.21
N ARG A 32 8.81 -29.09 15.31
CA ARG A 32 7.59 -29.83 15.62
C ARG A 32 7.18 -30.77 14.48
N LEU A 33 7.37 -30.34 13.23
CA LEU A 33 7.19 -31.18 12.03
C LEU A 33 8.09 -32.42 12.08
N ALA A 34 9.36 -32.26 12.46
CA ALA A 34 10.29 -33.37 12.60
C ALA A 34 9.99 -34.27 13.82
N SER A 35 9.63 -33.66 14.96
CA SER A 35 9.40 -34.38 16.22
C SER A 35 8.07 -35.15 16.26
N ASN A 36 7.00 -34.62 15.65
CA ASN A 36 5.65 -35.18 15.71
C ASN A 36 5.12 -35.47 14.30
N TRP A 37 5.93 -36.18 13.51
CA TRP A 37 5.67 -36.44 12.10
C TRP A 37 4.28 -37.05 11.82
N SER A 38 3.75 -37.91 12.70
CA SER A 38 2.42 -38.54 12.49
C SER A 38 1.28 -37.52 12.44
N VAL A 39 1.29 -36.51 13.33
CA VAL A 39 0.26 -35.46 13.39
C VAL A 39 0.44 -34.48 12.23
N SER A 40 1.67 -34.07 11.96
CA SER A 40 1.92 -33.15 10.85
C SER A 40 1.59 -33.80 9.50
N ARG A 41 1.95 -35.07 9.29
CA ARG A 41 1.59 -35.84 8.10
C ARG A 41 0.08 -35.89 7.89
N PHE A 42 -0.69 -36.12 8.96
CA PHE A 42 -2.14 -36.09 8.89
C PHE A 42 -2.69 -34.74 8.40
N ASN A 43 -2.17 -33.61 8.91
CA ASN A 43 -2.56 -32.27 8.47
C ASN A 43 -2.18 -31.99 7.00
N TRP A 44 -1.06 -32.54 6.53
CA TRP A 44 -0.63 -32.38 5.13
C TRP A 44 -1.40 -33.29 4.17
N GLU A 45 -1.86 -34.47 4.63
CA GLU A 45 -2.68 -35.41 3.85
C GLU A 45 -4.17 -35.02 3.81
N HIS A 46 -4.66 -34.30 4.82
CA HIS A 46 -6.03 -33.79 4.90
C HIS A 46 -6.01 -32.26 4.75
N PRO A 47 -5.99 -31.74 3.50
CA PRO A 47 -6.04 -30.30 3.28
C PRO A 47 -7.31 -29.71 3.89
N ILE A 48 -7.19 -28.46 4.38
CA ILE A 48 -8.32 -27.72 4.95
C ILE A 48 -9.46 -27.70 3.92
N ASN A 49 -10.61 -28.26 4.29
CA ASN A 49 -11.82 -28.21 3.45
C ASN A 49 -12.13 -26.74 3.14
N GLY A 50 -11.95 -26.36 1.88
CA GLY A 50 -12.18 -25.02 1.37
C GLY A 50 -13.07 -25.07 0.13
N ASP A 51 -13.79 -23.99 -0.10
CA ASP A 51 -14.55 -23.82 -1.33
C ASP A 51 -13.58 -23.68 -2.52
N THR A 52 -13.70 -24.56 -3.52
CA THR A 52 -12.87 -24.53 -4.73
C THR A 52 -13.41 -23.56 -5.79
N ASN A 53 -14.48 -22.83 -5.49
CA ASN A 53 -15.02 -21.83 -6.38
C ASN A 53 -14.02 -20.73 -6.71
N ILE A 54 -14.11 -20.28 -7.94
CA ILE A 54 -13.22 -19.24 -8.48
C ILE A 54 -13.32 -17.91 -7.70
N SER A 55 -14.48 -17.65 -7.09
CA SER A 55 -14.75 -16.50 -6.22
C SER A 55 -14.06 -16.58 -4.85
N ALA A 56 -13.92 -17.78 -4.29
CA ALA A 56 -13.18 -17.98 -3.04
C ALA A 56 -11.68 -17.75 -3.26
N TYR A 57 -11.16 -18.19 -4.40
CA TYR A 57 -9.78 -17.91 -4.82
C TYR A 57 -9.54 -16.40 -5.05
N SER A 58 -10.49 -15.70 -5.68
CA SER A 58 -10.36 -14.25 -5.95
C SER A 58 -10.32 -13.41 -4.67
N SER A 59 -11.10 -13.77 -3.66
CA SER A 59 -11.10 -13.08 -2.37
C SER A 59 -9.83 -13.39 -1.57
N SER A 60 -9.36 -14.64 -1.63
CA SER A 60 -8.15 -15.09 -0.92
C SER A 60 -6.87 -14.46 -1.48
N ILE A 61 -6.76 -14.32 -2.81
CA ILE A 61 -5.57 -13.73 -3.43
C ILE A 61 -5.38 -12.26 -3.01
N LEU A 62 -6.46 -11.51 -2.76
CA LEU A 62 -6.39 -10.13 -2.29
C LEU A 62 -5.82 -10.03 -0.86
N LEU A 63 -6.23 -10.93 0.03
CA LEU A 63 -5.68 -11.00 1.40
C LEU A 63 -4.21 -11.43 1.39
N ILE A 64 -3.82 -12.32 0.47
CA ILE A 64 -2.42 -12.68 0.25
C ILE A 64 -1.65 -11.45 -0.25
N MET A 65 -2.16 -10.73 -1.24
CA MET A 65 -1.52 -9.50 -1.74
C MET A 65 -1.39 -8.45 -0.64
N PHE A 66 -2.41 -8.28 0.21
CA PHE A 66 -2.36 -7.40 1.37
C PHE A 66 -1.22 -7.75 2.32
N SER A 67 -0.96 -9.03 2.53
CA SER A 67 0.13 -9.51 3.39
C SER A 67 1.53 -9.14 2.84
N TYR A 68 1.66 -8.95 1.52
CA TYR A 68 2.90 -8.54 0.85
C TYR A 68 3.00 -7.03 0.59
N ASP A 69 1.99 -6.24 0.95
CA ASP A 69 2.00 -4.80 0.73
C ASP A 69 3.02 -4.07 1.62
N GLY A 70 3.47 -2.90 1.16
CA GLY A 70 4.50 -2.09 1.84
C GLY A 70 5.89 -2.16 1.20
N TRP A 71 6.06 -2.90 0.11
CA TRP A 71 7.32 -2.95 -0.66
C TRP A 71 7.69 -1.60 -1.29
N ASN A 72 6.72 -0.72 -1.51
CA ASN A 72 6.87 0.61 -2.09
C ASN A 72 7.10 1.72 -1.06
N THR A 73 6.95 1.45 0.23
CA THR A 73 7.05 2.44 1.31
C THR A 73 8.38 3.20 1.31
N LEU A 74 9.48 2.51 0.97
CA LEU A 74 10.82 3.11 0.87
C LEU A 74 10.92 4.11 -0.29
N ASN A 75 10.11 3.96 -1.34
CA ASN A 75 10.13 4.83 -2.51
C ASN A 75 9.59 6.23 -2.18
N TYR A 76 8.80 6.38 -1.11
CA TYR A 76 8.23 7.67 -0.70
C TYR A 76 9.20 8.58 0.04
N SER A 77 10.39 8.09 0.37
CA SER A 77 11.35 8.83 1.21
C SER A 77 12.77 8.84 0.62
N LEU A 78 12.89 8.67 -0.70
CA LEU A 78 14.18 8.57 -1.39
C LEU A 78 15.08 9.77 -1.13
N ASP A 79 14.50 10.96 -0.94
CA ASP A 79 15.21 12.21 -0.67
C ASP A 79 15.93 12.21 0.69
N GLU A 80 15.53 11.35 1.63
CA GLU A 80 16.18 11.20 2.94
C GLU A 80 17.32 10.16 2.94
N PHE A 81 17.45 9.35 1.88
CA PHE A 81 18.42 8.26 1.82
C PHE A 81 19.74 8.62 1.14
N ARG A 82 20.85 8.16 1.71
CA ARG A 82 22.19 8.35 1.13
C ARG A 82 22.41 7.44 -0.09
N LYS A 83 22.47 8.04 -1.28
CA LYS A 83 22.75 7.38 -2.57
C LYS A 83 21.69 6.31 -2.93
N PRO A 84 20.43 6.70 -3.19
CA PRO A 84 19.31 5.77 -3.36
C PRO A 84 19.42 4.90 -4.62
N GLY A 85 19.96 5.42 -5.73
CA GLY A 85 19.88 4.78 -7.06
C GLY A 85 20.14 3.26 -7.10
N LYS A 86 21.37 2.82 -6.79
CA LYS A 86 21.70 1.38 -6.80
C LYS A 86 21.22 0.66 -5.54
N LYS A 87 21.24 1.32 -4.39
CA LYS A 87 20.90 0.70 -3.10
C LYS A 87 19.42 0.32 -3.03
N LEU A 88 18.54 1.12 -3.63
CA LEU A 88 17.11 0.87 -3.65
C LEU A 88 16.75 -0.42 -4.38
N ILE A 89 17.38 -0.66 -5.54
CA ILE A 89 17.14 -1.86 -6.34
C ILE A 89 17.47 -3.11 -5.53
N PHE A 90 18.66 -3.17 -4.94
CA PHE A 90 19.07 -4.30 -4.12
C PHE A 90 18.23 -4.42 -2.83
N SER A 91 17.96 -3.30 -2.16
CA SER A 91 17.19 -3.29 -0.92
C SER A 91 15.78 -3.83 -1.11
N ASN A 92 15.07 -3.40 -2.15
CA ASN A 92 13.71 -3.86 -2.43
C ASN A 92 13.67 -5.32 -2.87
N SER A 93 14.61 -5.76 -3.73
CA SER A 93 14.65 -7.17 -4.16
C SER A 93 15.00 -8.12 -3.02
N ILE A 94 15.97 -7.76 -2.18
CA ILE A 94 16.39 -8.58 -1.04
C ILE A 94 15.28 -8.62 0.03
N SER A 95 14.63 -7.48 0.32
CA SER A 95 13.56 -7.44 1.32
C SER A 95 12.37 -8.33 0.92
N VAL A 96 11.93 -8.25 -0.34
CA VAL A 96 10.86 -9.12 -0.86
C VAL A 96 11.27 -10.59 -0.77
N GLY A 97 12.51 -10.94 -1.17
CA GLY A 97 13.00 -12.32 -1.07
C GLY A 97 13.01 -12.87 0.37
N ILE A 98 13.47 -12.07 1.34
CA ILE A 98 13.46 -12.45 2.76
C ILE A 98 12.03 -12.65 3.27
N VAL A 99 11.12 -11.73 2.93
CA VAL A 99 9.71 -11.80 3.36
C VAL A 99 9.03 -13.03 2.76
N THR A 100 9.22 -13.30 1.46
CA THR A 100 8.68 -14.50 0.81
C THR A 100 9.17 -15.77 1.49
N LEU A 101 10.48 -15.88 1.77
CA LEU A 101 11.03 -17.04 2.48
C LEU A 101 10.41 -17.21 3.87
N MET A 102 10.36 -16.13 4.66
CA MET A 102 9.77 -16.16 5.99
C MET A 102 8.30 -16.54 5.97
N TYR A 103 7.52 -16.01 5.03
CA TYR A 103 6.10 -16.33 4.90
C TYR A 103 5.91 -17.80 4.53
N LEU A 104 6.71 -18.36 3.61
CA LEU A 104 6.65 -19.79 3.29
C LEU A 104 6.96 -20.65 4.51
N LEU A 105 8.05 -20.35 5.24
CA LEU A 105 8.44 -21.09 6.43
C LEU A 105 7.40 -21.03 7.55
N VAL A 106 6.81 -19.85 7.77
CA VAL A 106 5.75 -19.65 8.76
C VAL A 106 4.48 -20.40 8.34
N ASN A 107 4.08 -20.37 7.07
CA ASN A 107 2.93 -21.15 6.59
C ASN A 107 3.14 -22.67 6.78
N ILE A 108 4.34 -23.16 6.45
CA ILE A 108 4.71 -24.57 6.70
C ILE A 108 4.59 -24.90 8.20
N ALA A 109 5.08 -24.01 9.07
CA ALA A 109 4.96 -24.16 10.52
C ALA A 109 3.50 -24.22 10.97
N PHE A 110 2.64 -23.32 10.48
CA PHE A 110 1.22 -23.29 10.82
C PHE A 110 0.50 -24.57 10.44
N ILE A 111 0.63 -25.03 9.19
CA ILE A 111 0.00 -26.28 8.70
C ILE A 111 0.47 -27.49 9.52
N SER A 112 1.75 -27.51 9.90
CA SER A 112 2.35 -28.64 10.62
C SER A 112 1.89 -28.76 12.08
N VAL A 113 1.38 -27.67 12.68
CA VAL A 113 1.07 -27.59 14.13
C VAL A 113 -0.42 -27.43 14.41
N VAL A 114 -1.15 -26.68 13.58
CA VAL A 114 -2.57 -26.37 13.81
C VAL A 114 -3.46 -27.39 13.08
N PRO A 115 -4.28 -28.20 13.80
CA PRO A 115 -5.22 -29.11 13.16
C PRO A 115 -6.37 -28.36 12.47
N GLN A 116 -6.91 -28.95 11.39
CA GLN A 116 -8.03 -28.39 10.64
C GLN A 116 -9.25 -28.07 11.52
N GLU A 117 -9.59 -28.95 12.46
CA GLU A 117 -10.74 -28.77 13.35
C GLU A 117 -10.65 -27.47 14.16
N SER A 118 -9.44 -27.03 14.51
CA SER A 118 -9.23 -25.76 15.24
C SER A 118 -9.41 -24.53 14.36
N ILE A 119 -9.38 -24.69 13.03
CA ILE A 119 -9.61 -23.63 12.05
C ILE A 119 -11.10 -23.61 11.64
N SER A 120 -11.72 -24.79 11.48
CA SER A 120 -13.09 -24.94 10.99
C SER A 120 -14.18 -24.85 12.07
N ASN A 121 -13.93 -25.27 13.33
CA ASN A 121 -14.95 -25.23 14.40
C ASN A 121 -15.06 -23.88 15.13
N ASN A 122 -14.17 -22.93 14.83
CA ASN A 122 -14.23 -21.62 15.46
C ASN A 122 -15.34 -20.78 14.82
N ASN A 123 -16.56 -20.93 15.36
CA ASN A 123 -17.66 -19.96 15.19
C ASN A 123 -17.29 -18.54 15.67
N ASN A 124 -16.13 -18.39 16.33
CA ASN A 124 -15.48 -17.14 16.65
C ASN A 124 -14.31 -16.94 15.69
N ILE A 125 -14.58 -16.30 14.55
CA ILE A 125 -13.62 -15.92 13.49
C ILE A 125 -12.55 -14.92 14.03
N ASP A 126 -12.67 -14.49 15.29
CA ASP A 126 -11.90 -13.43 15.92
C ASP A 126 -10.64 -13.90 16.70
N GLU A 127 -10.48 -15.20 16.98
CA GLU A 127 -9.24 -15.69 17.57
C GLU A 127 -8.15 -15.80 16.50
N THR A 128 -7.11 -14.96 16.62
CA THR A 128 -5.97 -14.97 15.71
C THR A 128 -5.36 -16.37 15.68
N ILE A 129 -5.27 -16.99 14.49
CA ILE A 129 -4.69 -18.34 14.26
C ILE A 129 -3.32 -18.49 14.95
N ALA A 130 -2.55 -17.40 15.06
CA ALA A 130 -1.28 -17.32 15.79
C ALA A 130 -1.42 -17.66 17.29
N ALA A 131 -2.46 -17.22 17.97
CA ALA A 131 -2.69 -17.52 19.38
C ALA A 131 -2.93 -19.03 19.59
N THR A 132 -3.77 -19.63 18.74
CA THR A 132 -4.00 -21.08 18.72
C THR A 132 -2.71 -21.86 18.44
N PHE A 133 -1.91 -21.39 17.48
CA PHE A 133 -0.60 -21.96 17.18
C PHE A 133 0.33 -21.90 18.41
N PHE A 134 0.46 -20.76 19.08
CA PHE A 134 1.30 -20.62 20.27
C PHE A 134 0.80 -21.49 21.41
N TYR A 135 -0.51 -21.61 21.60
CA TYR A 135 -1.08 -22.49 22.60
C TYR A 135 -0.75 -23.97 22.30
N LYS A 136 -0.87 -24.42 21.05
CA LYS A 136 -0.50 -25.79 20.65
C LYS A 136 1.00 -26.05 20.75
N LEU A 137 1.83 -25.04 20.50
CA LEU A 137 3.30 -25.14 20.52
C LEU A 137 3.88 -25.07 21.95
N PHE A 138 3.40 -24.14 22.76
CA PHE A 138 3.96 -23.78 24.07
C PHE A 138 3.00 -24.03 25.25
N GLY A 139 1.84 -24.66 25.06
CA GLY A 139 0.70 -24.70 26.00
C GLY A 139 0.97 -25.11 27.44
N LYS A 140 2.16 -25.63 27.77
CA LYS A 140 2.61 -25.85 29.16
C LYS A 140 3.10 -24.56 29.85
N SER A 141 3.32 -23.48 29.11
CA SER A 141 3.91 -22.23 29.58
C SER A 141 3.10 -21.03 29.11
N VAL A 142 2.04 -20.70 29.86
CA VAL A 142 1.15 -19.56 29.57
C VAL A 142 1.92 -18.24 29.40
N GLY A 143 3.01 -18.04 30.15
CA GLY A 143 3.87 -16.86 30.01
C GLY A 143 4.50 -16.72 28.63
N ILE A 144 4.95 -17.84 28.04
CA ILE A 144 5.57 -17.86 26.70
C ILE A 144 4.52 -17.55 25.64
N VAL A 145 3.32 -18.15 25.75
CA VAL A 145 2.20 -17.86 24.84
C VAL A 145 1.86 -16.37 24.85
N ARG A 146 1.72 -15.77 26.03
CA ARG A 146 1.42 -14.33 26.17
C ARG A 146 2.53 -13.45 25.60
N LEU A 147 3.79 -13.81 25.81
CA LEU A 147 4.94 -13.08 25.27
C LEU A 147 4.91 -13.06 23.74
N PHE A 148 4.73 -14.22 23.09
CA PHE A 148 4.69 -14.29 21.64
C PHE A 148 3.46 -13.58 21.05
N THR A 149 2.30 -13.68 21.69
CA THR A 149 1.13 -12.89 21.29
C THR A 149 1.40 -11.38 21.40
N ALA A 150 2.06 -10.93 22.48
CA ALA A 150 2.45 -9.53 22.63
C ALA A 150 3.46 -9.07 21.56
N LEU A 151 4.40 -9.93 21.15
CA LEU A 151 5.33 -9.65 20.05
C LEU A 151 4.61 -9.50 18.70
N VAL A 152 3.57 -10.30 18.45
CA VAL A 152 2.72 -10.16 17.25
C VAL A 152 1.97 -8.83 17.28
N VAL A 153 1.37 -8.45 18.42
CA VAL A 153 0.70 -7.16 18.58
C VAL A 153 1.68 -6.00 18.37
N LEU A 154 2.89 -6.09 18.94
CA LEU A 154 3.94 -5.10 18.75
C LEU A 154 4.36 -4.95 17.28
N SER A 155 4.37 -6.06 16.52
CA SER A 155 4.62 -6.05 15.08
C SER A 155 3.53 -5.30 14.30
N VAL A 156 2.25 -5.46 14.68
CA VAL A 156 1.14 -4.71 14.07
C VAL A 156 1.29 -3.21 14.34
N ILE A 157 1.60 -2.82 15.58
CA ILE A 157 1.86 -1.43 15.95
C ILE A 157 3.05 -0.86 15.16
N GLY A 158 4.13 -1.62 15.00
CA GLY A 158 5.29 -1.20 14.21
C GLY A 158 4.95 -0.97 12.73
N THR A 159 4.09 -1.82 12.16
CA THR A 159 3.63 -1.68 10.78
C THR A 159 2.76 -0.42 10.62
N ALA A 160 1.85 -0.18 11.57
CA ALA A 160 1.05 1.05 11.60
C ALA A 160 1.92 2.32 11.73
N ALA A 161 2.94 2.29 12.60
CA ALA A 161 3.88 3.40 12.76
C ALA A 161 4.67 3.69 11.49
N ALA A 162 5.12 2.66 10.77
CA ALA A 162 5.79 2.81 9.47
C ALA A 162 4.85 3.39 8.40
N GLY A 163 3.57 2.99 8.40
CA GLY A 163 2.56 3.55 7.49
C GLY A 163 2.26 5.03 7.74
N VAL A 164 2.18 5.46 9.01
CA VAL A 164 2.04 6.88 9.37
C VAL A 164 3.26 7.68 8.93
N TRP A 165 4.46 7.11 9.13
CA TRP A 165 5.71 7.74 8.70
C TRP A 165 5.74 7.97 7.18
N SER A 166 5.42 6.95 6.38
CA SER A 166 5.45 7.07 4.92
C SER A 166 4.30 7.93 4.37
N GLY A 167 3.11 7.82 4.93
CA GLY A 167 1.93 8.57 4.48
C GLY A 167 2.16 10.09 4.55
N SER A 168 2.78 10.56 5.63
CA SER A 168 3.10 11.99 5.79
C SER A 168 4.01 12.53 4.68
N ARG A 169 4.93 11.72 4.15
CA ARG A 169 5.87 12.12 3.08
C ARG A 169 5.23 12.13 1.71
N VAL A 170 4.30 11.21 1.46
CA VAL A 170 3.46 11.26 0.25
C VAL A 170 2.66 12.56 0.21
N ILE A 171 2.09 12.98 1.35
CA ILE A 171 1.37 14.25 1.45
C ILE A 171 2.29 15.45 1.18
N VAL A 172 3.50 15.45 1.74
CA VAL A 172 4.51 16.51 1.48
C VAL A 172 4.91 16.55 0.01
N ALA A 173 5.13 15.40 -0.62
CA ALA A 173 5.51 15.31 -2.03
C ALA A 173 4.37 15.80 -2.96
N ALA A 174 3.12 15.45 -2.63
CA ALA A 174 1.94 15.96 -3.33
C ALA A 174 1.82 17.48 -3.16
N ALA A 175 2.00 18.00 -1.94
CA ALA A 175 2.00 19.43 -1.66
C ALA A 175 3.15 20.18 -2.36
N ALA A 176 4.30 19.53 -2.60
CA ALA A 176 5.39 20.12 -3.36
C ALA A 176 5.09 20.30 -4.86
N SER A 177 4.10 19.55 -5.37
CA SER A 177 3.61 19.67 -6.76
C SER A 177 2.36 20.57 -6.85
N ASP A 178 2.09 21.38 -5.83
CA ASP A 178 0.90 22.23 -5.69
C ASP A 178 -0.43 21.47 -5.85
N PHE A 179 -0.45 20.18 -5.50
CA PHE A 179 -1.64 19.33 -5.61
C PHE A 179 -2.80 19.86 -4.74
N PHE A 180 -2.49 20.48 -3.59
CA PHE A 180 -3.46 21.11 -2.71
C PHE A 180 -3.47 22.63 -2.94
N PRO A 181 -4.37 23.18 -3.76
CA PRO A 181 -4.28 24.57 -4.24
C PRO A 181 -4.15 25.63 -3.13
N LYS A 182 -4.79 25.41 -1.98
CA LYS A 182 -4.78 26.34 -0.83
C LYS A 182 -3.73 26.01 0.23
N TYR A 183 -3.60 24.73 0.58
CA TYR A 183 -2.81 24.29 1.75
C TYR A 183 -1.45 23.69 1.40
N SER A 184 -1.04 23.71 0.11
CA SER A 184 0.23 23.11 -0.31
C SER A 184 1.45 23.72 0.40
N LYS A 185 1.44 25.03 0.64
CA LYS A 185 2.55 25.70 1.33
C LYS A 185 2.67 25.22 2.77
N GLU A 186 1.56 25.15 3.48
CA GLU A 186 1.49 24.72 4.88
C GLU A 186 1.82 23.22 5.01
N LEU A 187 1.35 22.38 4.09
CA LEU A 187 1.57 20.93 4.11
C LEU A 187 2.99 20.54 3.71
N ARG A 188 3.65 21.32 2.85
CA ARG A 188 5.06 21.11 2.49
C ARG A 188 6.02 21.52 3.60
N THR A 189 5.58 22.31 4.57
CA THR A 189 6.46 22.89 5.61
C THR A 189 6.98 21.83 6.58
N TRP A 190 8.28 21.86 6.83
CA TRP A 190 8.97 20.99 7.79
C TRP A 190 9.24 21.76 9.08
N ASN A 191 9.03 21.13 10.24
CA ASN A 191 9.45 21.72 11.50
C ASN A 191 10.98 21.65 11.63
N GLN A 192 11.63 22.78 11.88
CA GLN A 192 13.09 22.91 12.00
C GLN A 192 13.69 22.12 13.17
N TYR A 193 12.98 22.02 14.30
CA TYR A 193 13.50 21.33 15.50
C TYR A 193 13.49 19.80 15.36
N PHE A 194 12.44 19.28 14.75
CA PHE A 194 12.14 17.85 14.73
C PHE A 194 12.43 17.20 13.37
N ASN A 195 12.61 18.02 12.34
CA ASN A 195 12.73 17.64 10.94
C ASN A 195 11.60 16.68 10.55
N THR A 196 10.35 17.04 10.87
CA THR A 196 9.15 16.24 10.60
C THR A 196 8.02 17.13 10.05
N PRO A 197 7.21 16.63 9.09
CA PRO A 197 6.09 17.38 8.53
C PRO A 197 4.83 17.25 9.42
N ILE A 198 4.73 18.10 10.43
CA ILE A 198 3.64 18.05 11.44
C ILE A 198 2.26 18.26 10.79
N ASN A 199 2.15 19.22 9.87
CA ASN A 199 0.88 19.53 9.21
C ASN A 199 0.39 18.36 8.35
N ALA A 200 1.30 17.66 7.67
CA ALA A 200 0.98 16.45 6.91
C ALA A 200 0.54 15.30 7.83
N LEU A 201 1.19 15.13 8.99
CA LEU A 201 0.80 14.12 9.99
C LEU A 201 -0.59 14.40 10.57
N LEU A 202 -0.91 15.66 10.87
CA LEU A 202 -2.23 16.06 11.35
C LEU A 202 -3.31 15.83 10.30
N LEU A 203 -3.03 16.18 9.03
CA LEU A 203 -3.96 15.91 7.93
C LEU A 203 -4.24 14.41 7.80
N GLN A 204 -3.19 13.59 7.85
CA GLN A 204 -3.33 12.13 7.82
C GLN A 204 -4.15 11.61 9.00
N PHE A 205 -3.93 12.14 10.21
CA PHE A 205 -4.68 11.75 11.40
C PHE A 205 -6.18 12.07 11.27
N ILE A 206 -6.51 13.28 10.81
CA ILE A 206 -7.90 13.70 10.57
C ILE A 206 -8.55 12.78 9.53
N TRP A 207 -7.85 12.49 8.44
CA TRP A 207 -8.34 11.62 7.37
C TRP A 207 -8.59 10.18 7.84
N CYS A 208 -7.65 9.59 8.59
CA CYS A 208 -7.82 8.25 9.15
C CYS A 208 -8.99 8.21 10.14
N SER A 209 -9.13 9.23 11.00
CA SER A 209 -10.23 9.32 11.97
C SER A 209 -11.58 9.41 11.27
N PHE A 210 -11.66 10.22 10.21
CA PHE A 210 -12.87 10.34 9.39
C PHE A 210 -13.28 9.01 8.76
N ILE A 211 -12.33 8.29 8.14
CA ILE A 211 -12.59 6.98 7.53
C ILE A 211 -13.10 5.98 8.57
N ILE A 212 -12.47 5.92 9.75
CA ILE A 212 -12.86 4.98 10.81
C ILE A 212 -14.28 5.26 11.30
N LEU A 213 -14.66 6.52 11.50
CA LEU A 213 -15.99 6.90 11.97
C LEU A 213 -17.09 6.59 10.95
N PHE A 214 -16.87 6.88 9.67
CA PHE A 214 -17.88 6.67 8.62
C PHE A 214 -18.02 5.22 8.21
N VAL A 215 -16.91 4.50 8.03
CA VAL A 215 -16.93 3.14 7.49
C VAL A 215 -17.13 2.09 8.60
N GLY A 216 -16.59 2.33 9.80
CA GLY A 216 -16.68 1.39 10.92
C GLY A 216 -18.09 1.20 11.48
N SER A 217 -18.97 2.19 11.30
CA SER A 217 -20.35 2.14 11.81
C SER A 217 -21.34 1.46 10.85
N SER A 218 -21.02 1.37 9.55
CA SER A 218 -22.01 1.08 8.51
C SER A 218 -21.98 -0.33 7.93
N PHE A 219 -20.96 -1.16 8.21
CA PHE A 219 -20.81 -2.48 7.58
C PHE A 219 -20.64 -3.60 8.62
N THR A 220 -21.33 -4.72 8.39
CA THR A 220 -21.37 -5.94 9.23
C THR A 220 -20.25 -6.94 8.95
N ILE A 221 -19.51 -6.79 7.84
CA ILE A 221 -18.27 -7.52 7.60
C ILE A 221 -17.26 -7.10 8.69
N THR A 222 -16.47 -8.05 9.21
CA THR A 222 -15.34 -7.74 10.12
C THR A 222 -14.57 -6.57 9.52
N SER A 223 -14.55 -5.42 10.19
CA SER A 223 -14.12 -4.15 9.59
C SER A 223 -12.72 -4.26 8.95
N PHE A 224 -11.88 -5.13 9.51
CA PHE A 224 -10.57 -5.49 8.96
C PHE A 224 -10.59 -6.02 7.52
N THR A 225 -11.44 -7.01 7.21
CA THR A 225 -11.54 -7.61 5.86
C THR A 225 -12.06 -6.60 4.85
N LEU A 226 -13.03 -5.77 5.26
CA LEU A 226 -13.55 -4.68 4.42
C LEU A 226 -12.46 -3.67 4.10
N PHE A 227 -11.75 -3.15 5.12
CA PHE A 227 -10.70 -2.15 4.94
C PHE A 227 -9.49 -2.67 4.16
N SER A 228 -9.03 -3.89 4.43
CA SER A 228 -7.89 -4.49 3.72
C SER A 228 -8.22 -4.70 2.23
N THR A 229 -9.40 -5.23 1.93
CA THR A 229 -9.86 -5.44 0.55
C THR A 229 -10.04 -4.12 -0.18
N PHE A 230 -10.69 -3.13 0.44
CA PHE A 230 -10.83 -1.78 -0.10
C PHE A 230 -9.48 -1.13 -0.40
N SER A 231 -8.53 -1.22 0.53
CA SER A 231 -7.18 -0.66 0.36
C SER A 231 -6.45 -1.31 -0.81
N MET A 232 -6.55 -2.64 -0.94
CA MET A 232 -5.89 -3.36 -2.04
C MET A 232 -6.43 -2.95 -3.40
N TYR A 233 -7.76 -2.82 -3.56
CA TYR A 233 -8.32 -2.34 -4.83
C TYR A 233 -7.82 -0.94 -5.18
N SER A 234 -7.82 -0.03 -4.22
CA SER A 234 -7.31 1.34 -4.43
C SER A 234 -5.84 1.32 -4.89
N TYR A 235 -4.97 0.55 -4.22
CA TYR A 235 -3.56 0.45 -4.61
C TYR A 235 -3.37 -0.12 -6.02
N TRP A 236 -4.11 -1.18 -6.38
CA TRP A 236 -3.94 -1.82 -7.69
C TRP A 236 -4.43 -0.96 -8.87
N ILE A 237 -5.43 -0.10 -8.67
CA ILE A 237 -5.82 0.91 -9.67
C ILE A 237 -4.63 1.85 -9.95
N PHE A 238 -3.99 2.38 -8.91
CA PHE A 238 -2.85 3.29 -9.06
C PHE A 238 -1.58 2.58 -9.56
N TYR A 239 -1.34 1.34 -9.16
CA TYR A 239 -0.25 0.51 -9.70
C TYR A 239 -0.44 0.27 -11.20
N PHE A 240 -1.64 -0.11 -11.63
CA PHE A 240 -1.98 -0.27 -13.04
C PHE A 240 -1.76 1.02 -13.83
N ALA A 241 -2.26 2.15 -13.33
CA ALA A 241 -2.06 3.47 -13.93
C ALA A 241 -0.57 3.86 -14.02
N THR A 242 0.22 3.57 -12.98
CA THR A 242 1.66 3.84 -12.96
C THR A 242 2.41 2.97 -13.97
N GLY A 243 2.01 1.71 -14.14
CA GLY A 243 2.56 0.81 -15.16
C GLY A 243 2.34 1.34 -16.58
N ILE A 244 1.11 1.79 -16.89
CA ILE A 244 0.79 2.42 -18.17
C ILE A 244 1.58 3.72 -18.35
N GLY A 245 1.62 4.57 -17.31
CA GLY A 245 2.37 5.83 -17.32
C GLY A 245 3.85 5.64 -17.66
N LEU A 246 4.49 4.59 -17.12
CA LEU A 246 5.87 4.24 -17.44
C LEU A 246 6.05 3.92 -18.94
N LEU A 247 5.11 3.18 -19.55
CA LEU A 247 5.16 2.87 -20.99
C LEU A 247 4.94 4.12 -21.84
N LEU A 248 4.04 5.01 -21.44
CA LEU A 248 3.79 6.28 -22.13
C LEU A 248 5.02 7.20 -22.09
N ILE A 249 5.65 7.37 -20.93
CA ILE A 249 6.87 8.16 -20.77
C ILE A 249 7.98 7.58 -21.64
N ARG A 250 8.15 6.24 -21.65
CA ARG A 250 9.15 5.57 -22.49
C ARG A 250 8.90 5.79 -23.98
N ARG A 251 7.64 5.78 -24.42
CA ARG A 251 7.26 6.06 -25.82
C ARG A 251 7.53 7.51 -26.18
N ASN A 252 7.12 8.46 -25.34
CA ASN A 252 7.29 9.89 -25.58
C ASN A 252 8.77 10.27 -25.61
N LYS A 253 9.58 9.82 -24.64
CA LYS A 253 11.02 10.09 -24.60
C LYS A 253 11.75 9.50 -25.81
N LYS A 254 11.36 8.30 -26.27
CA LYS A 254 11.89 7.71 -27.51
C LYS A 254 11.54 8.55 -28.75
N ASN A 255 10.33 9.09 -28.82
CA ASN A 255 9.89 9.93 -29.93
C ASN A 255 10.59 11.30 -29.93
N GLU A 256 10.74 11.94 -28.77
CA GLU A 256 11.48 13.19 -28.60
C GLU A 256 12.95 13.04 -29.00
N LEU A 257 13.59 11.94 -28.57
CA LEU A 257 14.98 11.65 -28.93
C LEU A 257 15.13 11.38 -30.42
N LYS A 258 14.21 10.64 -31.04
CA LYS A 258 14.18 10.48 -32.49
C LYS A 258 14.05 11.81 -33.22
N LYS A 259 13.15 12.69 -32.76
CA LYS A 259 12.96 14.01 -33.36
C LYS A 259 14.24 14.85 -33.27
N LYS A 260 14.87 14.91 -32.10
CA LYS A 260 16.18 15.57 -31.94
C LYS A 260 17.23 14.98 -32.88
N GLN A 261 17.26 13.65 -33.06
CA GLN A 261 18.19 12.97 -33.97
C GLN A 261 18.02 13.36 -35.45
N PHE A 262 16.82 13.76 -35.89
CA PHE A 262 16.58 14.24 -37.25
C PHE A 262 17.06 15.70 -37.47
N ASP A 263 17.16 16.49 -36.40
CA ASP A 263 17.48 17.92 -36.47
C ASP A 263 18.98 18.24 -36.23
N MET A 264 19.82 17.22 -35.98
CA MET A 264 21.21 17.39 -35.51
C MET A 264 22.28 16.93 -36.52
N ASN A 265 23.46 17.55 -36.47
CA ASN A 265 24.63 17.19 -37.28
C ASN A 265 25.38 15.96 -36.71
N ASP A 266 26.24 15.30 -37.52
CA ASP A 266 26.93 14.04 -37.17
C ASP A 266 27.69 14.06 -35.83
N LYS A 267 28.23 15.20 -35.41
CA LYS A 267 28.92 15.38 -34.12
C LYS A 267 27.95 15.37 -32.94
N GLU A 268 26.83 16.06 -33.06
CA GLU A 268 25.74 16.07 -32.07
C GLU A 268 25.05 14.70 -32.00
N LEU A 269 25.00 13.97 -33.11
CA LEU A 269 24.46 12.61 -33.17
C LEU A 269 25.23 11.64 -32.26
N ASN A 270 26.55 11.78 -32.17
CA ASN A 270 27.39 10.95 -31.29
C ASN A 270 27.20 11.31 -29.80
N GLU A 271 27.12 12.60 -29.47
CA GLU A 271 26.83 13.03 -28.09
C GLU A 271 25.42 12.63 -27.66
N THR A 272 24.42 12.80 -28.52
CA THR A 272 23.05 12.36 -28.24
C THR A 272 22.88 10.86 -28.27
N SER A 273 23.66 10.10 -29.03
CA SER A 273 23.70 8.63 -28.94
C SER A 273 24.25 8.18 -27.59
N SER A 274 25.30 8.85 -27.09
CA SER A 274 25.83 8.60 -25.74
C SER A 274 24.81 8.97 -24.66
N LEU A 275 24.10 10.10 -24.83
CA LEU A 275 23.00 10.54 -23.96
C LEU A 275 21.81 9.57 -24.03
N PHE A 276 21.49 9.05 -25.22
CA PHE A 276 20.46 8.05 -25.47
C PHE A 276 20.80 6.76 -24.72
N SER A 277 22.06 6.33 -24.78
CA SER A 277 22.55 5.18 -24.02
C SER A 277 22.42 5.41 -22.51
N ASN A 278 22.66 6.62 -22.01
CA ASN A 278 22.59 6.95 -20.59
C ASN A 278 21.13 7.10 -20.09
N ILE A 279 20.26 7.72 -20.89
CA ILE A 279 18.82 7.85 -20.61
C ILE A 279 18.13 6.49 -20.65
N THR A 280 18.45 5.64 -21.64
CA THR A 280 17.94 4.27 -21.69
C THR A 280 18.48 3.43 -20.53
N ARG A 281 19.65 3.79 -19.97
CA ARG A 281 20.21 3.20 -18.75
C ARG A 281 19.46 3.61 -17.48
N GLU A 282 18.88 4.81 -17.44
CA GLU A 282 18.11 5.31 -16.29
C GLU A 282 16.74 4.62 -16.13
N TYR A 283 16.03 4.34 -17.24
CA TYR A 283 14.72 3.66 -17.19
C TYR A 283 14.84 2.15 -17.40
N LYS A 284 15.67 1.53 -16.55
CA LYS A 284 16.16 0.15 -16.67
C LYS A 284 15.15 -0.94 -16.27
N VAL A 285 13.85 -0.73 -16.46
CA VAL A 285 12.87 -1.81 -16.26
C VAL A 285 12.72 -2.60 -17.57
N PRO A 286 13.08 -3.89 -17.61
CA PRO A 286 12.86 -4.72 -18.79
C PRO A 286 11.37 -4.74 -19.15
N LEU A 287 11.07 -4.56 -20.43
CA LEU A 287 9.70 -4.49 -20.93
C LEU A 287 8.83 -5.69 -20.51
N PRO A 288 9.34 -6.94 -20.47
CA PRO A 288 8.55 -8.07 -19.99
C PRO A 288 8.04 -7.88 -18.56
N PHE A 289 8.85 -7.34 -17.64
CA PHE A 289 8.42 -7.12 -16.25
C PHE A 289 7.34 -6.04 -16.15
N ALA A 290 7.44 -4.97 -16.95
CA ALA A 290 6.41 -3.94 -16.99
C ALA A 290 5.07 -4.49 -17.54
N ILE A 291 5.12 -5.33 -18.57
CA ILE A 291 3.94 -5.99 -19.15
C ILE A 291 3.30 -6.94 -18.13
N ILE A 292 4.10 -7.78 -17.47
CA ILE A 292 3.61 -8.69 -16.42
C ILE A 292 2.93 -7.90 -15.29
N PHE A 293 3.53 -6.78 -14.87
CA PHE A 293 2.95 -5.93 -13.83
C PHE A 293 1.60 -5.31 -14.23
N ILE A 294 1.48 -4.84 -15.48
CA ILE A 294 0.22 -4.30 -16.02
C ILE A 294 -0.83 -5.41 -16.14
N LEU A 295 -0.45 -6.59 -16.64
CA LEU A 295 -1.36 -7.73 -16.75
C LEU A 295 -1.83 -8.22 -15.38
N ALA A 296 -0.95 -8.24 -14.37
CA ALA A 296 -1.32 -8.56 -13.00
C ALA A 296 -2.31 -7.53 -12.43
N GLY A 297 -2.07 -6.23 -12.67
CA GLY A 297 -3.01 -5.18 -12.29
C GLY A 297 -4.36 -5.33 -12.99
N LEU A 298 -4.37 -5.59 -14.30
CA LEU A 298 -5.60 -5.85 -15.06
C LEU A 298 -6.33 -7.08 -14.52
N PHE A 299 -5.61 -8.16 -14.25
CA PHE A 299 -6.16 -9.39 -13.71
C PHE A 299 -6.87 -9.13 -12.39
N ILE A 300 -6.24 -8.43 -11.44
CA ILE A 300 -6.84 -8.14 -10.13
C ILE A 300 -8.07 -7.25 -10.27
N LEU A 301 -8.03 -6.25 -11.15
CA LEU A 301 -9.17 -5.36 -11.39
C LEU A 301 -10.35 -6.06 -12.07
N VAL A 302 -10.09 -7.01 -12.97
CA VAL A 302 -11.15 -7.73 -13.71
C VAL A 302 -11.71 -8.90 -12.89
N PHE A 303 -10.84 -9.67 -12.25
CA PHE A 303 -11.24 -10.89 -11.53
C PHE A 303 -12.03 -10.58 -10.25
N SER A 304 -11.89 -9.36 -9.74
CA SER A 304 -12.75 -8.76 -8.72
C SER A 304 -14.25 -8.83 -9.02
N PHE A 305 -14.65 -8.91 -10.30
CA PHE A 305 -16.06 -8.95 -10.70
C PHE A 305 -16.64 -10.38 -10.71
N VAL A 306 -15.82 -11.41 -10.48
CA VAL A 306 -16.24 -12.82 -10.47
C VAL A 306 -16.53 -13.28 -9.03
N VAL A 307 -17.32 -12.50 -8.29
CA VAL A 307 -17.77 -12.90 -6.94
C VAL A 307 -19.12 -13.61 -7.08
N ASN A 308 -19.09 -14.94 -7.03
CA ASN A 308 -20.30 -15.75 -6.86
C ASN A 308 -20.72 -15.73 -5.39
N VAL A 309 -21.94 -15.26 -5.15
CA VAL A 309 -22.56 -15.23 -3.81
C VAL A 309 -23.26 -16.57 -3.59
N GLU A 310 -22.65 -17.49 -2.84
CA GLU A 310 -23.34 -18.72 -2.45
C GLU A 310 -24.10 -18.55 -1.13
N CYS A 311 -25.34 -19.04 -1.09
CA CYS A 311 -26.08 -19.14 0.16
C CYS A 311 -25.52 -20.32 0.99
N PRO A 312 -25.40 -20.19 2.32
CA PRO A 312 -25.07 -21.30 3.20
C PRO A 312 -26.06 -22.44 2.98
N LYS A 313 -25.58 -23.69 3.01
CA LYS A 313 -26.42 -24.88 2.78
C LYS A 313 -27.63 -24.95 3.72
N ASP A 314 -27.54 -24.34 4.90
CA ASP A 314 -28.58 -24.34 5.94
C ASP A 314 -29.65 -23.24 5.78
N LYS A 315 -29.46 -22.28 4.85
CA LYS A 315 -30.44 -21.21 4.54
C LYS A 315 -30.51 -20.94 3.03
N PRO A 316 -31.32 -21.70 2.28
CA PRO A 316 -31.47 -21.52 0.83
C PRO A 316 -32.17 -20.21 0.46
N ASN A 317 -32.98 -19.62 1.36
CA ASN A 317 -33.58 -18.29 1.21
C ASN A 317 -32.74 -17.23 1.93
N CYS A 318 -31.48 -17.05 1.52
CA CYS A 318 -30.66 -15.96 2.01
C CYS A 318 -31.00 -14.66 1.25
N ASP A 319 -31.08 -13.51 1.92
CA ASP A 319 -31.26 -12.22 1.23
C ASP A 319 -30.01 -11.93 0.40
N LEU A 320 -30.09 -12.30 -0.87
CA LEU A 320 -29.00 -12.23 -1.83
C LEU A 320 -28.58 -10.77 -2.06
N ARG A 321 -29.52 -9.82 -1.93
CA ARG A 321 -29.28 -8.40 -2.22
C ARG A 321 -28.39 -7.77 -1.16
N GLU A 322 -28.66 -8.05 0.12
CA GLU A 322 -27.85 -7.52 1.22
C GLU A 322 -26.43 -8.09 1.22
N LYS A 323 -26.27 -9.39 0.93
CA LYS A 323 -24.95 -10.03 0.82
C LYS A 323 -24.15 -9.56 -0.39
N THR A 324 -24.80 -9.43 -1.54
CA THR A 324 -24.17 -8.88 -2.75
C THR A 324 -23.73 -7.45 -2.49
N ALA A 325 -24.55 -6.64 -1.81
CA ALA A 325 -24.19 -5.29 -1.42
C ALA A 325 -22.99 -5.27 -0.46
N GLN A 326 -22.94 -6.14 0.55
CA GLN A 326 -21.82 -6.25 1.49
C GLN A 326 -20.53 -6.71 0.79
N GLN A 327 -20.57 -7.70 -0.10
CA GLN A 327 -19.39 -8.21 -0.80
C GLN A 327 -18.87 -7.27 -1.89
N LEU A 328 -19.75 -6.53 -2.57
CA LEU A 328 -19.35 -5.49 -3.52
C LEU A 328 -19.00 -4.16 -2.85
N ALA A 329 -19.30 -3.98 -1.55
CA ALA A 329 -19.05 -2.74 -0.83
C ALA A 329 -17.58 -2.28 -0.91
N PRO A 330 -16.55 -3.12 -0.68
CA PRO A 330 -15.15 -2.66 -0.79
C PRO A 330 -14.81 -2.08 -2.16
N ILE A 331 -15.38 -2.66 -3.22
CA ILE A 331 -15.17 -2.24 -4.61
C ILE A 331 -15.89 -0.91 -4.86
N LEU A 332 -17.18 -0.84 -4.54
CA LEU A 332 -18.01 0.35 -4.70
C LEU A 332 -17.45 1.53 -3.88
N ILE A 333 -16.98 1.26 -2.66
CA ILE A 333 -16.32 2.26 -1.82
C ILE A 333 -15.02 2.71 -2.50
N SER A 334 -14.17 1.80 -3.01
CA SER A 334 -12.92 2.17 -3.71
C SER A 334 -13.16 3.08 -4.91
N TYR A 335 -14.03 2.68 -5.83
CA TYR A 335 -14.35 3.49 -7.00
C TYR A 335 -15.10 4.78 -6.64
N GLY A 336 -15.98 4.72 -5.64
CA GLY A 336 -16.69 5.88 -5.12
C GLY A 336 -15.75 6.92 -4.53
N PHE A 337 -14.78 6.52 -3.69
CA PHE A 337 -13.75 7.41 -3.16
C PHE A 337 -12.88 8.00 -4.27
N LEU A 338 -12.50 7.20 -5.27
CA LEU A 338 -11.74 7.71 -6.42
C LEU A 338 -12.54 8.74 -7.22
N PHE A 339 -13.82 8.48 -7.47
CA PHE A 339 -14.72 9.42 -8.16
C PHE A 339 -14.92 10.71 -7.36
N VAL A 340 -15.18 10.61 -6.05
CA VAL A 340 -15.29 11.78 -5.16
C VAL A 340 -13.97 12.54 -5.10
N ALA A 341 -12.83 11.86 -4.99
CA ALA A 341 -11.52 12.50 -4.98
C ALA A 341 -11.25 13.27 -6.28
N LEU A 342 -11.55 12.68 -7.44
CA LEU A 342 -11.38 13.34 -8.74
C LEU A 342 -12.32 14.53 -8.92
N THR A 343 -13.59 14.39 -8.53
CA THR A 343 -14.56 15.50 -8.63
C THR A 343 -14.23 16.62 -7.66
N CYS A 344 -13.91 16.32 -6.40
CA CYS A 344 -13.43 17.30 -5.44
C CYS A 344 -12.16 17.98 -5.93
N TRP A 345 -11.16 17.22 -6.39
CA TRP A 345 -9.92 17.79 -6.91
C TRP A 345 -10.17 18.69 -8.11
N TYR A 346 -10.99 18.27 -9.08
CA TYR A 346 -11.35 19.07 -10.24
C TYR A 346 -12.09 20.35 -9.85
N SER A 347 -13.09 20.25 -8.98
CA SER A 347 -13.84 21.41 -8.47
C SER A 347 -12.93 22.37 -7.72
N PHE A 348 -12.06 21.88 -6.83
CA PHE A 348 -11.11 22.72 -6.10
C PHE A 348 -10.08 23.35 -7.03
N TYR A 349 -9.56 22.62 -8.01
CA TYR A 349 -8.58 23.12 -8.96
C TYR A 349 -9.17 24.23 -9.83
N TYR A 350 -10.34 24.01 -10.42
CA TYR A 350 -11.00 24.99 -11.28
C TYR A 350 -11.50 26.22 -10.51
N TRP A 351 -12.14 25.99 -9.37
CA TRP A 351 -12.58 27.07 -8.48
C TRP A 351 -11.40 27.92 -8.00
N TRP A 352 -10.25 27.29 -7.71
CA TRP A 352 -9.06 28.03 -7.31
C TRP A 352 -8.39 28.78 -8.46
N GLY A 353 -8.33 28.20 -9.66
CA GLY A 353 -7.90 28.91 -10.86
C GLY A 353 -8.69 30.21 -11.04
N SER A 354 -10.01 30.13 -10.92
CA SER A 354 -10.88 31.32 -10.98
C SER A 354 -10.58 32.36 -9.89
N ILE A 355 -10.23 31.96 -8.66
CA ILE A 355 -9.89 32.90 -7.58
C ILE A 355 -8.53 33.54 -7.81
N LYS A 356 -7.55 32.77 -8.31
CA LYS A 356 -6.23 33.29 -8.64
C LYS A 356 -6.33 34.36 -9.73
N ASP A 357 -7.08 34.07 -10.79
CA ASP A 357 -7.32 35.01 -11.89
C ASP A 357 -8.04 36.28 -11.40
N GLN A 358 -9.02 36.14 -10.49
CA GLN A 358 -9.70 37.29 -9.87
C GLN A 358 -8.76 38.15 -9.01
N ARG A 359 -7.85 37.52 -8.24
CA ARG A 359 -6.86 38.24 -7.43
C ARG A 359 -5.82 38.94 -8.27
N GLU A 360 -5.31 38.29 -9.32
CA GLU A 360 -4.36 38.91 -10.25
C GLU A 360 -5.03 40.08 -10.99
N ALA A 361 -6.29 39.93 -11.43
CA ALA A 361 -7.06 41.03 -12.02
C ALA A 361 -7.32 42.18 -11.03
N ALA A 362 -7.57 41.90 -9.75
CA ALA A 362 -7.74 42.93 -8.73
C ALA A 362 -6.43 43.69 -8.44
N VAL A 363 -5.29 42.99 -8.38
CA VAL A 363 -3.97 43.61 -8.20
C VAL A 363 -3.61 44.47 -9.41
N MET A 364 -3.86 44.00 -10.63
CA MET A 364 -3.66 44.81 -11.84
C MET A 364 -4.53 46.07 -11.84
N ARG A 365 -5.81 45.98 -11.44
CA ARG A 365 -6.67 47.17 -11.31
C ARG A 365 -6.15 48.19 -10.30
N ILE A 366 -5.65 47.73 -9.15
CA ILE A 366 -5.06 48.62 -8.13
C ILE A 366 -3.76 49.25 -8.62
N ALA A 367 -2.94 48.51 -9.39
CA ALA A 367 -1.74 49.08 -10.01
C ALA A 367 -2.09 50.15 -11.06
N ASP A 368 -3.10 49.91 -11.89
CA ASP A 368 -3.60 50.83 -12.91
C ASP A 368 -4.27 52.08 -12.30
N GLU A 369 -4.93 51.95 -11.15
CA GLU A 369 -5.47 53.08 -10.39
C GLU A 369 -4.37 53.96 -9.76
N ASN A 370 -3.25 53.37 -9.36
CA ASN A 370 -2.12 54.09 -8.77
C ASN A 370 -1.17 54.73 -9.80
N GLU A 371 -1.27 54.38 -11.09
CA GLU A 371 -0.52 55.01 -12.19
C GLU A 371 -1.24 56.23 -12.80
N LYS A 372 -2.45 56.57 -12.35
CA LYS A 372 -3.12 57.81 -12.79
C LYS A 372 -2.32 59.03 -12.29
N PRO A 373 -1.91 59.95 -13.17
CA PRO A 373 -1.15 61.13 -12.77
C PRO A 373 -2.01 61.96 -11.81
N TYR A 374 -1.43 62.34 -10.66
CA TYR A 374 -2.02 63.34 -9.78
C TYR A 374 -2.18 64.63 -10.59
N ASP A 375 -3.43 64.95 -10.92
CA ASP A 375 -3.80 66.21 -11.55
C ASP A 375 -3.64 67.31 -10.48
N PHE A 376 -2.44 67.90 -10.44
CA PHE A 376 -2.15 69.11 -9.68
C PHE A 376 -2.82 70.28 -10.40
N ASN A 377 -4.10 70.51 -10.10
CA ASN A 377 -4.76 71.79 -10.37
C ASN A 377 -4.73 72.69 -9.14
#